data_AF-A0A6P0TU24-F1
#
_entry.id   AF-A0A6P0TU24-F1
#
_cell.length_a   1.000
_cell.length_b   1.000
_cell.length_c   1.000
_cell.angle_alpha   90.00
_cell.angle_beta   90.00
_cell.angle_gamma   90.00
#
_symmetry.space_group_name_H-M   'P 1'
#
loop_
_entity.id
_entity.type
_entity.pdbx_description
1 polymer ?
#
loop_
_entity_poly.entity_id
_entity_poly.type
_entity_poly.pdbx_seq_one_letter_code
_entity_poly.pdbx_strand_id
1 'polypeptide(L)'
;MPTYVAKAKNAQGKQTKQKVTAGSAAEARSALREQGLFVQDLKEAQGFDPNNIQLDFLDDLMTSVTVKDKAVFSRQFAVLVNAGVAMVRSLGVLAEQCPNPKMKKALTDISSDVQQGTNLSEAMDKHPQCFDDLYVAMVQAGEIGGVLDEV
;
A
#
# COMPACT_ATOMS: atom_id res chain seq x y z
N MET A 1 -11.10 -7.42 -26.38
CA MET A 1 -9.99 -7.82 -27.26
C MET A 1 -8.78 -6.97 -26.88
N PRO A 2 -7.63 -7.55 -26.51
CA PRO A 2 -6.45 -6.79 -26.14
C PRO A 2 -5.87 -6.03 -27.33
N THR A 3 -5.30 -4.86 -27.06
CA THR A 3 -4.57 -4.06 -28.06
C THR A 3 -3.08 -4.30 -27.88
N TYR A 4 -2.38 -4.62 -28.95
CA TYR A 4 -0.93 -4.79 -28.98
C TYR A 4 -0.30 -3.56 -29.64
N VAL A 5 0.79 -3.08 -29.06
CA VAL A 5 1.66 -2.05 -29.66
C VAL A 5 2.91 -2.74 -30.17
N ALA A 6 3.12 -2.68 -31.47
CA ALA A 6 4.28 -3.26 -32.13
C ALA A 6 5.22 -2.17 -32.64
N LYS A 7 6.52 -2.37 -32.46
CA LYS A 7 7.55 -1.71 -33.28
C LYS A 7 7.79 -2.59 -34.49
N ALA A 8 7.44 -2.11 -35.67
CA ALA A 8 7.62 -2.82 -36.91
C ALA A 8 8.48 -2.02 -37.89
N LYS A 9 9.07 -2.72 -38.87
CA LYS A 9 9.90 -2.12 -39.91
C LYS A 9 9.23 -2.39 -41.26
N ASN A 10 9.04 -1.34 -42.05
CA ASN A 10 8.51 -1.49 -43.41
C ASN A 10 9.59 -2.03 -44.37
N ALA A 11 9.21 -2.41 -45.59
CA ALA A 11 10.14 -2.92 -46.61
C ALA A 11 11.28 -1.95 -46.98
N GLN A 12 11.09 -0.64 -46.74
CA GLN A 12 12.09 0.41 -46.96
C GLN A 12 13.03 0.60 -45.76
N GLY A 13 12.87 -0.20 -44.71
CA GLY A 13 13.71 -0.18 -43.54
C GLY A 13 13.41 0.92 -42.51
N LYS A 14 12.30 1.66 -42.67
CA LYS A 14 11.84 2.67 -41.71
C LYS A 14 11.06 1.98 -40.58
N GLN A 15 11.45 2.26 -39.34
CA GLN A 15 10.74 1.79 -38.16
C GLN A 15 9.46 2.61 -37.93
N THR A 16 8.34 1.92 -37.71
CA THR A 16 7.04 2.50 -37.38
C THR A 16 6.44 1.80 -36.16
N LYS A 17 5.73 2.56 -35.32
CA LYS A 17 4.95 2.00 -34.21
C LYS A 17 3.51 1.84 -34.68
N GLN A 18 3.01 0.61 -34.68
CA GLN A 18 1.65 0.28 -35.10
C GLN A 18 0.87 -0.31 -33.91
N LYS A 19 -0.38 0.10 -33.74
CA LYS A 19 -1.31 -0.54 -32.80
C LYS A 19 -2.18 -1.52 -33.56
N VAL A 20 -2.38 -2.71 -33.02
CA VAL A 20 -3.26 -3.75 -33.60
C VAL A 20 -4.08 -4.40 -32.50
N THR A 21 -5.38 -4.58 -32.73
CA THR A 21 -6.27 -5.29 -31.81
C THR A 21 -6.37 -6.72 -32.28
N ALA A 22 -6.08 -7.68 -31.39
CA ALA A 22 -6.10 -9.12 -31.72
C ALA A 22 -6.46 -9.94 -30.48
N GLY A 23 -6.96 -11.16 -30.66
CA GLY A 23 -7.26 -12.09 -29.57
C GLY A 23 -6.01 -12.72 -28.94
N SER A 24 -4.88 -12.73 -29.66
CA SER A 24 -3.60 -13.26 -29.16
C SER A 24 -2.38 -12.55 -29.75
N ALA A 25 -1.22 -12.66 -29.08
CA ALA A 25 0.04 -12.13 -29.58
C ALA A 25 0.46 -12.74 -30.94
N ALA A 26 0.09 -14.00 -31.20
CA ALA A 26 0.34 -14.67 -32.47
C ALA A 26 -0.50 -14.06 -33.60
N GLU A 27 -1.79 -13.81 -33.34
CA GLU A 27 -2.72 -13.17 -34.26
C GLU A 27 -2.32 -11.72 -34.55
N ALA A 28 -1.87 -10.98 -33.53
CA ALA A 28 -1.34 -9.62 -33.69
C ALA A 28 -0.11 -9.57 -34.63
N ARG A 29 0.80 -10.54 -34.52
CA ARG A 29 1.98 -10.64 -35.43
C ARG A 29 1.57 -10.95 -36.86
N SER A 30 0.62 -11.86 -37.05
CA SER A 30 0.12 -12.23 -38.38
C SER A 30 -0.55 -11.04 -39.07
N ALA A 31 -1.43 -10.32 -38.37
CA ALA A 31 -2.10 -9.14 -38.90
C ALA A 31 -1.13 -8.01 -39.31
N LEU A 32 -0.05 -7.80 -38.54
CA LEU A 32 0.98 -6.82 -38.88
C LEU A 32 1.84 -7.28 -40.07
N ARG A 33 2.10 -8.59 -40.19
CA ARG A 33 2.86 -9.15 -41.30
C ARG A 33 2.08 -9.09 -42.62
N GLU A 34 0.76 -9.29 -42.59
CA GLU A 34 -0.13 -9.10 -43.74
C GLU A 34 -0.12 -7.66 -44.26
N GLN A 35 0.09 -6.68 -43.38
CA GLN A 35 0.26 -5.27 -43.75
C GLN A 35 1.65 -4.94 -44.30
N GLY A 36 2.51 -5.95 -44.54
CA GLY A 36 3.87 -5.76 -45.04
C GLY A 36 4.85 -5.18 -44.01
N LEU A 37 4.51 -5.27 -42.72
CA LEU A 37 5.32 -4.77 -41.61
C LEU A 37 6.04 -5.92 -40.90
N PHE A 38 7.37 -5.84 -40.81
CA PHE A 38 8.18 -6.80 -40.07
C PHE A 38 8.22 -6.42 -38.59
N VAL A 39 7.53 -7.19 -37.74
CA VAL A 39 7.47 -6.96 -36.29
C VAL A 39 8.82 -7.26 -35.64
N GLN A 40 9.42 -6.27 -34.97
CA GLN A 40 10.67 -6.42 -34.22
C GLN A 40 10.42 -6.64 -32.72
N ASP A 41 9.44 -5.92 -32.17
CA ASP A 41 9.06 -5.99 -30.77
C ASP A 41 7.54 -5.87 -30.68
N LEU A 42 6.91 -6.81 -29.99
CA LEU A 42 5.46 -6.86 -29.81
C LEU A 42 5.17 -6.85 -28.32
N LYS A 43 4.58 -5.77 -27.83
CA LYS A 43 4.13 -5.67 -26.45
C LYS A 43 2.61 -5.58 -26.45
N GLU A 44 1.99 -6.38 -25.61
CA GLU A 44 0.60 -6.13 -25.24
C GLU A 44 0.55 -4.74 -24.61
N ALA A 45 -0.27 -3.85 -25.15
CA ALA A 45 -0.56 -2.62 -24.44
C ALA A 45 -1.47 -3.05 -23.29
N GLN A 46 -0.84 -3.38 -22.15
CA GLN A 46 -1.53 -3.28 -20.88
C GLN A 46 -2.10 -1.86 -20.85
N GLY A 47 -3.42 -1.76 -21.05
CA GLY A 47 -4.12 -0.51 -20.93
C GLY A 47 -3.74 0.05 -19.57
N PHE A 48 -3.20 1.25 -19.55
CA PHE A 48 -3.19 2.03 -18.33
C PHE A 48 -4.67 2.25 -18.03
N ASP A 49 -5.22 1.45 -17.13
CA ASP A 49 -6.61 1.55 -16.72
C ASP A 49 -6.64 2.59 -15.59
N PRO A 50 -7.02 3.85 -15.84
CA PRO A 50 -7.04 4.88 -14.81
C PRO A 50 -7.97 4.53 -13.63
N ASN A 51 -8.87 3.55 -13.81
CA ASN A 51 -9.73 3.00 -12.76
C ASN A 51 -9.06 1.89 -11.92
N ASN A 52 -7.86 1.42 -12.30
CA ASN A 52 -7.10 0.41 -11.56
C ASN A 52 -5.76 0.97 -11.02
N ILE A 53 -5.59 2.29 -11.05
CA ILE A 53 -4.63 2.96 -10.16
C ILE A 53 -5.14 2.67 -8.75
N GLN A 54 -4.36 1.94 -7.95
CA GLN A 54 -4.68 1.61 -6.56
C GLN A 54 -5.09 2.89 -5.81
N LEU A 55 -6.40 3.13 -5.72
CA LEU A 55 -6.99 4.28 -5.03
C LEU A 55 -6.55 4.30 -3.57
N ASP A 56 -6.32 3.12 -2.99
CA ASP A 56 -5.78 2.94 -1.63
C ASP A 56 -4.46 3.70 -1.39
N PHE A 57 -3.57 3.78 -2.38
CA PHE A 57 -2.31 4.52 -2.23
C PHE A 57 -2.52 6.04 -2.26
N LEU A 58 -3.49 6.52 -3.05
CA LEU A 58 -3.81 7.94 -3.11
C LEU A 58 -4.55 8.40 -1.85
N ASP A 59 -5.45 7.57 -1.31
CA ASP A 59 -6.17 7.85 -0.07
C ASP A 59 -5.23 7.88 1.14
N ASP A 60 -4.24 6.99 1.23
CA ASP A 60 -3.20 6.97 2.27
C ASP A 60 -2.33 8.25 2.24
N LEU A 61 -2.05 8.77 1.03
CA LEU A 61 -1.25 9.97 0.85
C LEU A 61 -2.03 11.27 1.18
N MET A 62 -3.33 11.29 0.89
CA MET A 62 -4.19 12.47 1.07
C MET A 62 -4.84 12.54 2.45
N THR A 63 -4.91 11.44 3.20
CA THR A 63 -5.46 11.44 4.56
C THR A 63 -4.42 11.84 5.61
N SER A 64 -4.85 12.65 6.56
CA SER A 64 -4.07 13.05 7.74
C SER A 64 -4.63 12.38 8.98
N VAL A 65 -3.77 11.98 9.92
CA VAL A 65 -4.20 11.48 11.23
C VAL A 65 -4.52 12.68 12.13
N THR A 66 -5.75 12.73 12.64
CA THR A 66 -6.20 13.83 13.49
C THR A 66 -5.92 13.55 14.97
N VAL A 67 -5.93 14.59 15.80
CA VAL A 67 -5.84 14.43 17.27
C VAL A 67 -6.97 13.54 17.81
N LYS A 68 -8.16 13.61 17.20
CA LYS A 68 -9.30 12.77 17.56
C LYS A 68 -9.02 11.29 17.30
N ASP A 69 -8.41 10.96 16.15
CA ASP A 69 -8.06 9.58 15.81
C ASP A 69 -7.08 8.99 16.84
N LYS A 70 -6.04 9.75 17.18
CA LYS A 70 -5.06 9.38 18.23
C LYS A 70 -5.73 9.16 19.59
N ALA A 71 -6.63 10.07 19.98
CA ALA A 71 -7.34 9.98 21.26
C ALA A 71 -8.29 8.78 21.35
N VAL A 72 -9.01 8.47 20.26
CA VAL A 72 -9.89 7.30 20.19
C VAL A 72 -9.07 6.01 20.27
N PHE A 73 -8.00 5.91 19.46
CA PHE A 73 -7.08 4.78 19.51
C PHE A 73 -6.52 4.57 20.92
N SER A 74 -5.94 5.61 21.53
CA SER A 74 -5.29 5.50 22.84
C SER A 74 -6.28 5.03 23.91
N ARG A 75 -7.51 5.58 23.91
CA ARG A 75 -8.56 5.15 24.84
C ARG A 75 -8.96 3.69 24.64
N GLN A 76 -9.17 3.27 23.40
CA GLN A 76 -9.57 1.89 23.12
C GLN A 76 -8.43 0.90 23.41
N PHE A 77 -7.20 1.28 23.11
CA PHE A 77 -6.00 0.50 23.43
C PHE A 77 -5.84 0.33 24.93
N ALA A 78 -5.91 1.43 25.70
CA ALA A 78 -5.88 1.37 27.16
C ALA A 78 -6.97 0.47 27.72
N VAL A 79 -8.22 0.53 27.21
CA VAL A 79 -9.30 -0.37 27.66
C VAL A 79 -8.96 -1.84 27.43
N LEU A 80 -8.41 -2.20 26.26
CA LEU A 80 -8.05 -3.58 25.94
C LEU A 80 -6.87 -4.07 26.79
N VAL A 81 -5.83 -3.24 26.95
CA VAL A 81 -4.66 -3.57 27.76
C VAL A 81 -5.05 -3.73 29.24
N ASN A 82 -5.85 -2.81 29.78
CA ASN A 82 -6.41 -2.89 31.14
C ASN A 82 -7.30 -4.13 31.35
N ALA A 83 -7.99 -4.58 30.31
CA ALA A 83 -8.78 -5.82 30.35
C ALA A 83 -7.91 -7.10 30.26
N GLY A 84 -6.58 -6.97 30.21
CA GLY A 84 -5.64 -8.09 30.10
C GLY A 84 -5.55 -8.69 28.69
N VAL A 85 -6.04 -7.99 27.68
CA VAL A 85 -5.90 -8.44 26.28
C VAL A 85 -4.46 -8.24 25.85
N ALA A 86 -3.86 -9.29 25.29
CA ALA A 86 -2.49 -9.25 24.80
C ALA A 86 -2.27 -8.09 23.81
N MET A 87 -1.18 -7.34 23.97
CA MET A 87 -0.87 -6.13 23.20
C MET A 87 -1.00 -6.32 21.68
N VAL A 88 -0.38 -7.37 21.13
CA VAL A 88 -0.45 -7.69 19.69
C VAL A 88 -1.89 -7.91 19.23
N ARG A 89 -2.71 -8.58 20.05
CA ARG A 89 -4.13 -8.79 19.73
C ARG A 89 -4.89 -7.48 19.76
N SER A 90 -4.63 -6.62 20.75
CA SER A 90 -5.24 -5.30 20.88
C SER A 90 -4.94 -4.43 19.66
N LEU A 91 -3.67 -4.36 19.24
CA LEU A 91 -3.25 -3.63 18.03
C LEU A 91 -3.96 -4.13 16.77
N GLY A 92 -4.06 -5.46 16.59
CA GLY A 92 -4.77 -6.04 15.45
C GLY A 92 -6.26 -5.69 15.42
N VAL A 93 -6.96 -5.76 16.56
CA VAL A 93 -8.38 -5.37 16.64
C VAL A 93 -8.56 -3.88 16.30
N LEU A 94 -7.69 -3.03 16.82
CA LEU A 94 -7.78 -1.58 16.58
C LEU A 94 -7.43 -1.21 15.14
N ALA A 95 -6.47 -1.91 14.52
CA ALA A 95 -6.18 -1.75 13.10
C ALA A 95 -7.39 -2.10 12.23
N GLU A 96 -8.09 -3.20 12.53
CA GLU A 96 -9.31 -3.59 11.81
C GLU A 96 -10.44 -2.57 11.95
N GLN A 97 -10.59 -1.97 13.13
CA GLN A 97 -11.64 -1.00 13.44
C GLN A 97 -11.28 0.45 13.10
N CYS A 98 -10.04 0.72 12.67
CA CYS A 98 -9.58 2.07 12.40
C CYS A 98 -10.17 2.61 11.09
N PRO A 99 -10.95 3.72 11.12
CA PRO A 99 -11.55 4.29 9.92
C PRO A 99 -10.54 5.06 9.07
N ASN A 100 -9.45 5.54 9.67
CA ASN A 100 -8.43 6.31 8.98
C ASN A 100 -7.44 5.33 8.30
N PRO A 101 -7.36 5.29 6.96
CA PRO A 101 -6.58 4.30 6.24
C PRO A 101 -5.08 4.39 6.55
N LYS A 102 -4.57 5.60 6.76
CA LYS A 102 -3.17 5.84 7.11
C LYS A 102 -2.82 5.34 8.50
N MET A 103 -3.67 5.64 9.48
CA MET A 103 -3.49 5.13 10.83
C MET A 103 -3.67 3.61 10.88
N LYS A 104 -4.63 3.05 10.14
CA LYS A 104 -4.83 1.60 10.00
C LYS A 104 -3.57 0.89 9.51
N LYS A 105 -2.93 1.42 8.47
CA LYS A 105 -1.68 0.89 7.94
C LYS A 105 -0.56 0.94 8.97
N ALA A 106 -0.38 2.09 9.63
CA ALA A 106 0.59 2.23 10.71
C ALA A 106 0.35 1.22 11.84
N LEU A 107 -0.89 1.04 12.29
CA LEU A 107 -1.23 0.05 13.33
C LEU A 107 -0.99 -1.40 12.89
N THR A 108 -1.20 -1.71 11.61
CA THR A 108 -0.93 -3.04 11.05
C THR A 108 0.57 -3.32 11.05
N ASP A 109 1.38 -2.35 10.60
CA ASP A 109 2.83 -2.44 10.58
C ASP A 109 3.39 -2.56 12.02
N ILE A 110 2.92 -1.70 12.93
CA ILE A 110 3.28 -1.74 14.37
C ILE A 110 2.92 -3.11 14.98
N SER A 111 1.73 -3.64 14.69
CA SER A 111 1.33 -4.95 15.19
C SER A 111 2.27 -6.06 14.70
N SER A 112 2.76 -5.96 13.46
CA SER A 112 3.71 -6.93 12.90
C SER A 112 5.08 -6.82 13.56
N ASP A 113 5.57 -5.60 13.77
CA ASP A 113 6.86 -5.34 14.42
C ASP A 113 6.87 -5.82 15.88
N VAL A 114 5.81 -5.53 16.63
CA VAL A 114 5.66 -5.99 18.03
C VAL A 114 5.53 -7.50 18.09
N GLN A 115 4.82 -8.12 17.13
CA GLN A 115 4.75 -9.57 17.03
C GLN A 115 6.13 -10.20 16.76
N GLN A 116 7.03 -9.49 16.08
CA GLN A 116 8.41 -9.91 15.84
C GLN A 116 9.35 -9.62 17.03
N GLY A 117 8.85 -8.98 18.10
CA GLY A 117 9.62 -8.67 19.31
C GLY A 117 10.24 -7.27 19.33
N THR A 118 9.85 -6.38 18.42
CA THR A 118 10.21 -4.95 18.51
C THR A 118 9.43 -4.30 19.65
N ASN A 119 10.05 -3.39 20.38
CA ASN A 119 9.36 -2.59 21.40
C ASN A 119 8.23 -1.76 20.75
N LEU A 120 7.13 -1.54 21.47
CA LEU A 120 5.98 -0.77 20.97
C LEU A 120 6.39 0.65 20.62
N SER A 121 7.18 1.28 21.47
CA SER A 121 7.71 2.63 21.26
C SER A 121 8.56 2.73 19.98
N GLU A 122 9.47 1.79 19.77
CA GLU A 122 10.31 1.73 18.55
C GLU A 122 9.49 1.47 17.28
N ALA A 123 8.45 0.65 17.37
CA ALA A 123 7.54 0.41 16.25
C ALA A 123 6.73 1.67 15.92
N MET A 124 6.24 2.40 16.93
CA MET A 124 5.51 3.66 16.75
C MET A 124 6.38 4.78 16.15
N ASP A 125 7.66 4.85 16.51
CA ASP A 125 8.63 5.83 16.02
C ASP A 125 8.81 5.80 14.48
N LYS A 126 8.61 4.63 13.87
CA LYS A 126 8.63 4.48 12.39
C LYS A 126 7.48 5.22 11.69
N HIS A 127 6.48 5.69 12.43
CA HIS A 127 5.27 6.33 11.91
C HIS A 127 5.07 7.76 12.46
N PRO A 128 5.99 8.71 12.19
CA PRO A 128 5.94 10.09 12.74
C PRO A 128 4.73 10.90 12.27
N GLN A 129 4.08 10.47 11.18
CA GLN A 129 2.85 11.09 10.67
C GLN A 129 1.61 10.71 11.47
N CYS A 130 1.71 9.67 12.31
CA CYS A 130 0.65 9.15 13.16
C CYS A 130 0.94 9.41 14.64
N PHE A 131 2.20 9.24 15.07
CA PHE A 131 2.63 9.39 16.46
C PHE A 131 3.79 10.37 16.50
N ASP A 132 3.64 11.47 17.24
CA ASP A 132 4.71 12.45 17.42
C ASP A 132 5.73 11.97 18.47
N ASP A 133 6.91 12.57 18.48
CA ASP A 133 8.02 12.18 19.37
C ASP A 133 7.62 12.20 20.85
N LEU A 134 6.75 13.14 21.24
CA LEU A 134 6.24 13.21 22.62
C LEU A 134 5.37 12.00 22.95
N TYR A 135 4.46 11.63 22.03
CA TYR A 135 3.63 10.44 22.19
C TYR A 135 4.49 9.17 22.32
N VAL A 136 5.47 9.01 21.44
CA VAL A 136 6.40 7.87 21.46
C VAL A 136 7.19 7.81 22.78
N ALA A 137 7.69 8.96 23.25
CA ALA A 137 8.43 9.04 24.51
C ALA A 137 7.57 8.67 25.73
N MET A 138 6.29 9.03 25.75
CA MET A 138 5.37 8.63 26.82
C MET A 138 5.12 7.12 26.81
N VAL A 139 4.89 6.54 25.62
CA VAL A 139 4.72 5.09 25.46
C VAL A 139 5.98 4.35 25.89
N GLN A 140 7.16 4.84 25.52
CA GLN A 140 8.44 4.26 25.94
C GLN A 140 8.60 4.26 27.46
N ALA A 141 8.23 5.37 28.12
CA ALA A 141 8.29 5.46 29.58
C ALA A 141 7.32 4.45 30.25
N GLY A 142 6.11 4.30 29.73
CA GLY A 142 5.14 3.30 30.22
C GLY A 142 5.58 1.86 29.96
N GLU A 143 6.15 1.59 28.80
CA GLU A 143 6.68 0.27 28.41
C GLU A 143 7.85 -0.16 29.31
N ILE A 144 8.81 0.72 29.56
CA ILE A 144 9.95 0.46 30.46
C ILE A 144 9.49 0.37 31.92
N GLY A 145 8.55 1.22 32.32
CA GLY A 145 8.02 1.25 33.69
C GLY A 145 7.07 0.10 34.01
N GLY A 146 6.62 -0.66 33.02
CA GLY A 146 5.62 -1.73 33.18
C GLY A 146 4.23 -1.20 33.56
N VAL A 147 3.95 0.07 33.25
CA VAL A 147 2.70 0.79 33.57
C VAL A 147 2.04 1.32 32.29
N LEU A 148 2.13 0.53 31.21
CA LEU A 148 1.60 0.91 29.90
C LEU A 148 0.08 1.13 29.92
N ASP A 149 -0.61 0.52 30.88
CA ASP A 149 -2.04 0.66 31.15
C ASP A 149 -2.42 1.99 31.82
N GLU A 150 -1.45 2.72 32.37
CA GLU A 150 -1.61 4.02 33.03
C GLU A 150 -1.26 5.24 32.14
N VAL A 151 -0.66 5.00 30.96
CA VAL A 151 -0.17 6.05 30.02
C VAL A 151 -1.02 6.20 28.77
#